data_AF-A0A7K2ZAG1-F1
#
_entry.id   AF-A0A7K2ZAG1-F1
#
_cell.length_a   1.000
_cell.length_b   1.000
_cell.length_c   1.000
_cell.angle_alpha   90.00
_cell.angle_beta   90.00
_cell.angle_gamma   90.00
#
_symmetry.space_group_name_H-M   'P 1'
#
loop_
_entity.id
_entity.type
_entity.pdbx_description
1 polymer ?
#
loop_
_entity_poly.entity_id
_entity_poly.type
_entity_poly.pdbx_seq_one_letter_code
_entity_poly.pdbx_strand_id
1 'polypeptide(L)'
;DAGALVVDAAFRNPGRARAAGVRHALARAEAAAPVTWIATTDADSVVPHDWLAHQLARAREGWQAVVGTVVLPSTSPLAVPHRIRYEATRPPTGTPWAHPHVHGANLG
;
A
#
# COMPACT_ATOMS: atom_id res chain seq x y z
N ASP A 1 6.05 23.62 3.75
CA ASP A 1 6.63 22.34 3.28
C ASP A 1 5.85 21.16 3.82
N ALA A 2 5.28 20.33 2.94
CA ALA A 2 4.31 19.29 3.28
C ALA A 2 4.92 18.00 3.89
N GLY A 3 6.10 18.06 4.51
CA GLY A 3 6.71 16.92 5.22
C GLY A 3 7.09 15.70 4.37
N ALA A 4 6.98 15.75 3.04
CA ALA A 4 7.30 14.65 2.13
C ALA A 4 8.50 14.99 1.23
N LEU A 5 9.31 13.97 0.94
CA LEU A 5 10.36 14.04 -0.07
C LEU A 5 9.81 13.54 -1.41
N VAL A 6 10.06 14.28 -2.49
CA VAL A 6 9.60 13.93 -3.84
C VAL A 6 10.76 13.34 -4.63
N VAL A 7 10.50 12.22 -5.31
CA VAL A 7 11.43 11.61 -6.28
C VAL A 7 10.83 11.80 -7.67
N ASP A 8 11.38 12.75 -8.42
CA ASP A 8 10.92 13.03 -9.78
C ASP A 8 11.36 11.94 -10.76
N ALA A 9 10.39 11.29 -11.39
CA ALA A 9 10.61 10.30 -12.42
C ALA A 9 9.41 10.16 -13.36
N ALA A 10 9.67 9.91 -14.64
CA ALA A 10 8.63 9.69 -15.64
C ALA A 10 8.40 8.18 -15.84
N PHE A 11 7.41 7.63 -15.13
CA PHE A 11 7.00 6.24 -15.29
C PHE A 11 5.51 6.14 -15.62
N ARG A 12 5.17 5.30 -16.60
CA ARG A 12 3.78 4.88 -16.86
C ARG A 12 3.47 3.54 -16.18
N ASN A 13 4.12 3.29 -15.04
CA ASN A 13 4.01 2.05 -14.29
C ASN A 13 4.20 2.34 -12.79
N PRO A 14 3.19 2.08 -11.95
CA PRO A 14 3.23 2.43 -10.54
C PRO A 14 4.17 1.51 -9.74
N GLY A 15 4.48 0.31 -10.24
CA GLY A 15 5.52 -0.55 -9.65
C GLY A 15 6.92 0.04 -9.81
N ARG A 16 7.24 0.60 -10.98
CA ARG A 16 8.51 1.31 -11.21
C ARG A 16 8.63 2.57 -10.37
N ALA A 17 7.53 3.30 -10.20
CA ALA A 17 7.48 4.47 -9.32
C ALA A 17 7.79 4.10 -7.86
N ARG A 18 7.12 3.07 -7.32
CA ARG A 18 7.42 2.55 -5.98
C ARG A 18 8.87 2.09 -5.85
N ALA A 19 9.37 1.31 -6.81
CA ALA A 19 10.75 0.82 -6.77
C ALA A 19 11.79 1.97 -6.77
N ALA A 20 11.51 3.10 -7.42
CA ALA A 20 12.35 4.29 -7.34
C ALA A 20 12.25 4.97 -5.96
N GLY A 21 11.04 5.17 -5.45
CA GLY A 21 10.82 5.74 -4.11
C GLY A 21 11.46 4.92 -2.99
N VAL A 22 11.29 3.60 -3.01
CA VAL A 22 11.86 2.68 -2.02
C VAL A 22 13.39 2.69 -2.06
N ARG A 23 14.01 2.65 -3.25
CA ARG A 23 15.47 2.77 -3.36
C ARG A 23 15.99 4.09 -2.79
N HIS A 24 15.28 5.19 -3.04
CA HIS A 24 15.64 6.49 -2.49
C HIS A 24 15.48 6.54 -0.97
N ALA A 25 14.40 5.96 -0.43
CA ALA A 25 14.15 5.87 1.00
C ALA A 25 15.22 5.01 1.71
N LEU A 26 15.54 3.83 1.18
CA LEU A 26 16.55 2.94 1.75
C LEU A 26 17.96 3.54 1.73
N ALA A 27 18.32 4.31 0.70
CA ALA A 27 19.60 5.02 0.65
C ALA A 27 19.74 6.11 1.72
N ARG A 28 18.63 6.50 2.37
CA ARG A 28 18.56 7.56 3.39
C ARG A 28 18.20 7.03 4.77
N ALA A 29 17.78 5.77 4.86
CA ALA A 29 17.44 5.15 6.13
C ALA A 29 18.69 5.00 6.98
N GLU A 30 18.62 5.43 8.24
CA GLU A 30 19.71 5.20 9.21
C GLU A 30 19.83 3.72 9.57
N ALA A 31 18.69 3.02 9.62
CA ALA A 31 18.62 1.60 9.85
C ALA A 31 19.00 0.81 8.60
N ALA A 32 19.65 -0.34 8.79
CA ALA A 32 19.98 -1.23 7.68
C ALA A 32 18.71 -1.75 6.99
N ALA A 33 18.78 -2.03 5.69
CA ALA A 33 17.65 -2.50 4.91
C ALA A 33 16.91 -3.73 5.52
N PRO A 34 17.59 -4.75 6.10
CA PRO A 34 16.90 -5.92 6.67
C PRO A 34 15.99 -5.62 7.86
N VAL A 35 16.18 -4.48 8.54
CA VAL A 35 15.40 -4.05 9.70
C VAL A 35 14.52 -2.83 9.40
N THR A 36 14.49 -2.39 8.14
CA THR A 36 13.69 -1.24 7.71
C THR A 36 12.34 -1.72 7.18
N TRP A 37 11.26 -1.25 7.80
CA TRP A 37 9.90 -1.48 7.32
C TRP A 37 9.53 -0.47 6.22
N ILE A 38 9.02 -0.95 5.09
CA ILE A 38 8.64 -0.10 3.95
C ILE A 38 7.14 -0.21 3.73
N ALA A 39 6.41 0.81 4.18
CA ALA A 39 4.98 0.91 3.94
C ALA A 39 4.69 1.73 2.67
N THR A 40 3.78 1.26 1.81
CA THR A 40 3.41 1.92 0.55
C THR A 40 1.90 2.02 0.37
N THR A 41 1.46 3.17 -0.12
CA THR A 41 0.08 3.43 -0.55
C THR A 41 0.04 4.23 -1.84
N ASP A 42 -1.03 4.08 -2.63
CA ASP A 42 -1.23 4.90 -3.83
C ASP A 42 -1.71 6.31 -3.49
N ALA A 43 -1.31 7.29 -4.30
CA ALA A 43 -1.60 8.71 -4.06
C ALA A 43 -3.09 9.08 -4.19
N ASP A 44 -3.86 8.29 -4.93
CA ASP A 44 -5.30 8.43 -5.14
C ASP A 44 -6.14 7.51 -4.23
N SER A 45 -5.49 6.84 -3.28
CA SER A 45 -6.12 5.98 -2.28
C SER A 45 -6.08 6.61 -0.89
N VAL A 46 -6.91 6.10 0.02
CA VAL A 46 -6.84 6.44 1.45
C VAL A 46 -6.58 5.19 2.27
N VAL A 47 -5.86 5.38 3.37
CA VAL A 47 -5.59 4.37 4.39
C VAL A 47 -6.27 4.76 5.71
N PRO A 48 -6.57 3.80 6.60
CA PRO A 48 -7.02 4.10 7.95
C PRO A 48 -6.06 5.04 8.71
N HIS A 49 -6.59 5.84 9.64
CA HIS A 49 -5.78 6.80 10.41
C HIS A 49 -4.70 6.13 11.28
N ASP A 50 -4.93 4.88 11.69
CA ASP A 50 -4.04 4.05 12.50
C ASP A 50 -3.13 3.13 11.64
N TRP A 51 -3.12 3.29 10.31
CA TRP A 51 -2.46 2.38 9.38
C TRP A 51 -0.98 2.15 9.70
N LEU A 52 -0.19 3.21 9.92
CA LEU A 52 1.23 3.06 10.29
C LEU A 52 1.42 2.41 11.67
N ALA A 53 0.53 2.66 12.62
CA ALA A 53 0.59 2.03 13.94
C ALA A 53 0.29 0.53 13.85
N HIS A 54 -0.68 0.15 13.02
CA HIS A 54 -0.98 -1.25 12.72
C HIS A 54 0.22 -1.97 12.09
N GLN A 55 0.82 -1.38 11.06
CA GLN A 55 2.03 -1.87 10.39
C GLN A 55 3.16 -2.12 11.40
N LEU A 56 3.45 -1.12 12.24
CA LEU A 56 4.49 -1.22 13.27
C LEU A 56 4.21 -2.32 14.30
N ALA A 57 2.96 -2.50 14.72
CA ALA A 57 2.58 -3.56 15.64
C ALA A 57 2.86 -4.95 15.03
N ARG A 58 2.50 -5.18 13.76
CA ARG A 58 2.77 -6.44 13.07
C ARG A 58 4.27 -6.70 12.91
N ALA A 59 5.05 -5.68 12.56
CA ALA A 59 6.51 -5.78 12.50
C ALA A 59 7.12 -6.23 13.85
N ARG A 60 6.63 -5.68 14.98
CA ARG A 60 7.07 -6.06 16.33
C ARG A 60 6.68 -7.47 16.73
N GLU A 61 5.60 -8.01 16.15
CA GLU A 61 5.18 -9.41 16.33
C GLU A 61 6.01 -10.38 15.48
N GLY A 62 6.98 -9.89 14.70
CA GLY A 62 7.87 -10.71 13.87
C GLY A 62 7.33 -11.02 12.47
N TRP A 63 6.28 -10.31 12.03
CA TRP A 63 5.75 -10.44 10.68
C TRP A 63 6.72 -9.82 9.68
N GLN A 64 6.86 -10.42 8.50
CA GLN A 64 7.71 -9.90 7.42
C GLN A 64 6.95 -9.02 6.43
N ALA A 65 5.62 -9.11 6.40
CA ALA A 65 4.78 -8.28 5.56
C ALA A 65 3.33 -8.19 6.08
N VAL A 66 2.66 -7.11 5.73
CA VAL A 66 1.22 -6.87 5.83
C VAL A 66 0.71 -6.55 4.44
N VAL A 67 -0.28 -7.32 3.99
CA VAL A 67 -1.00 -7.08 2.74
C VAL A 67 -2.44 -6.71 3.04
N GLY A 68 -2.95 -5.70 2.35
CA GLY A 68 -4.30 -5.23 2.56
C GLY A 68 -4.94 -4.70 1.30
N THR A 69 -6.19 -4.29 1.44
CA THR A 69 -6.96 -3.64 0.39
C THR A 69 -6.89 -2.14 0.56
N VAL A 70 -7.09 -1.41 -0.54
CA VAL A 70 -7.24 0.05 -0.53
C VAL A 70 -8.66 0.43 -0.84
N VAL A 71 -9.04 1.63 -0.40
CA VAL A 71 -10.27 2.28 -0.83
C VAL A 71 -9.95 3.62 -1.45
N LEU A 72 -10.72 4.00 -2.47
CA LEU A 72 -10.65 5.36 -3.02
C LEU A 72 -11.40 6.33 -2.10
N PRO A 73 -10.98 7.61 -2.01
CA PRO A 73 -11.74 8.64 -1.33
C PRO A 73 -13.20 8.67 -1.84
N SER A 74 -14.16 8.96 -0.97
CA SER A 74 -15.58 9.06 -1.36
C SER A 74 -15.84 10.17 -2.38
N THR A 75 -14.95 11.17 -2.47
CA THR A 75 -14.97 12.25 -3.46
C THR A 75 -14.51 11.80 -4.85
N SER A 76 -13.87 10.63 -4.98
CA SER A 76 -13.45 10.11 -6.29
C SER A 76 -14.67 9.63 -7.08
N PRO A 77 -14.83 10.05 -8.35
CA PRO A 77 -15.91 9.54 -9.21
C PRO A 77 -15.78 8.03 -9.48
N LEU A 78 -14.60 7.45 -9.24
CA LEU A 78 -14.31 6.04 -9.43
C LEU A 78 -14.61 5.19 -8.19
N ALA A 79 -14.86 5.80 -7.03
CA ALA A 79 -15.04 5.07 -5.76
C ALA A 79 -16.18 4.04 -5.82
N VAL A 80 -17.35 4.45 -6.31
CA VAL A 80 -18.52 3.57 -6.43
C VAL A 80 -18.31 2.49 -7.49
N PRO A 81 -17.91 2.80 -8.74
CA PRO A 81 -17.60 1.78 -9.75
C PRO A 81 -16.55 0.75 -9.30
N HIS A 82 -15.47 1.19 -8.65
CA HIS A 82 -14.42 0.28 -8.16
C HIS A 82 -14.96 -0.65 -7.08
N ARG A 83 -15.71 -0.13 -6.10
CA ARG A 83 -16.29 -0.96 -5.04
C ARG A 83 -17.24 -2.02 -5.61
N ILE A 84 -18.12 -1.66 -6.54
CA ILE A 84 -19.03 -2.62 -7.19
C ILE A 84 -18.23 -3.73 -7.88
N ARG A 85 -17.20 -3.37 -8.65
CA ARG A 85 -16.38 -4.35 -9.36
C ARG A 85 -15.58 -5.26 -8.41
N TYR A 86 -15.06 -4.70 -7.33
CA TYR A 86 -14.36 -5.44 -6.29
C TYR A 86 -15.29 -6.44 -5.59
N GLU A 87 -16.45 -5.98 -5.12
CA GLU A 87 -17.42 -6.84 -4.41
C GLU A 87 -18.01 -7.92 -5.32
N ALA A 88 -18.16 -7.67 -6.63
CA ALA A 88 -18.58 -8.68 -7.60
C ALA A 88 -17.61 -9.87 -7.73
N THR A 89 -16.36 -9.72 -7.26
CA THR A 89 -15.37 -10.81 -7.24
C THR A 89 -15.32 -11.57 -5.91
N ARG A 90 -16.09 -11.16 -4.90
CA ARG A 90 -16.17 -11.90 -3.64
C ARG A 90 -16.87 -13.24 -3.82
N PRO A 91 -16.33 -14.31 -3.24
CA PRO A 91 -17.01 -15.59 -3.23
C PRO A 91 -18.17 -15.58 -2.21
N PRO A 92 -19.07 -16.58 -2.26
CA PRO A 92 -20.13 -16.74 -1.27
C PRO A 92 -19.61 -16.81 0.17
N THR A 93 -20.45 -16.39 1.11
CA THR A 93 -20.15 -16.43 2.55
C THR A 93 -19.65 -17.80 2.98
N GLY A 94 -18.56 -17.82 3.76
CA GLY A 94 -17.92 -19.06 4.22
C GLY A 94 -16.90 -19.65 3.26
N THR A 95 -16.74 -19.08 2.06
CA THR A 95 -15.69 -19.47 1.12
C THR A 95 -14.48 -18.53 1.24
N PRO A 96 -13.25 -19.05 1.41
CA PRO A 96 -12.06 -18.22 1.38
C PRO A 96 -11.93 -17.46 0.07
N TRP A 97 -11.65 -16.17 0.15
CA TRP A 97 -11.40 -15.36 -1.02
C TRP A 97 -9.95 -15.51 -1.48
N ALA A 98 -9.75 -16.32 -2.52
CA ALA A 98 -8.45 -16.49 -3.15
C ALA A 98 -8.34 -15.58 -4.38
N HIS A 99 -7.41 -14.63 -4.35
CA HIS A 99 -6.95 -13.94 -5.55
C HIS A 99 -5.42 -14.06 -5.63
N PRO A 100 -4.84 -14.33 -6.82
CA PRO A 100 -3.41 -14.57 -6.97
C PRO A 100 -2.58 -13.26 -6.96
N HIS A 101 -3.22 -12.12 -6.72
CA HIS A 101 -2.63 -10.81 -6.92
C HIS A 101 -2.49 -10.05 -5.60
N VAL A 102 -1.26 -9.74 -5.22
CA VAL A 102 -0.99 -8.69 -4.23
C VAL A 102 -0.54 -7.46 -5.00
N HIS A 103 -1.23 -6.35 -4.81
CA HIS A 103 -0.83 -5.06 -5.36
C HIS A 103 -0.16 -4.23 -4.27
N GLY A 104 0.90 -3.49 -4.61
CA GLY A 104 1.61 -2.63 -3.66
C GLY A 104 0.84 -1.37 -3.24
N ALA A 105 -0.48 -1.36 -3.37
CA ALA A 105 -1.33 -0.22 -3.01
C ALA A 105 -1.60 -0.18 -1.50
N ASN A 106 -1.48 -1.30 -0.80
CA ASN A 106 -1.47 -1.37 0.66
C ASN A 106 -0.57 -2.53 1.06
N LEU A 107 0.72 -2.23 1.18
CA LEU A 107 1.78 -3.19 1.48
C LEU A 107 2.70 -2.57 2.52
N GLY A 108 3.08 -3.35 3.52
CA GLY A 108 4.14 -3.08 4.48
C GLY A 108 4.96 -4.33 4.72
#